data_AF-A0A1G2MV93-F1
#
_entry.id   AF-A0A1G2MV93-F1
#
_cell.length_a   1.000
_cell.length_b   1.000
_cell.length_c   1.000
_cell.angle_alpha   90.00
_cell.angle_beta   90.00
_cell.angle_gamma   90.00
#
_symmetry.space_group_name_H-M   'P 1'
#
loop_
_entity.id
_entity.type
_entity.pdbx_description
1 polymer ?
#
loop_
_entity_poly.entity_id
_entity_poly.type
_entity_poly.pdbx_seq_one_letter_code
_entity_poly.pdbx_strand_id
1 'polypeptide(L)'
;MVAENAEPSDRTIPKIVGTGFAESRGLRHGYIINQADVTRAIGQAIRQAEKTSGTRIKNAYLSVGGIGLSSITSTGTTAVSRADSEISELDVEKSLEASRAAIPQSFSINRRIIHTIPVQYRIDGKVVLGSKAVGMKANKLEAKVLFVTALENHLHDLIQAVEDAGVEVSQVIAAPLAASLVTLSKSQKIVGSVLANIGAETVSIVVFENNVPISLETFPIGSNDITNDIALGLKIPLEEAERIKLGAITGATYPKKKLDDIIEARLSDILELIEAHLKKIGRSGLLPAGIILTGGGSGISILEELAKSSLSLPSRVASMNWSGGMREPIKDASWSVVYGLCRIGLSQEDEESTLGVGIAKKARGTIRNLIRQLLP
;
A
#
# COMPACT_ATOMS: atom_id res chain seq x y z
N MET A 1 -5.13 -14.55 -3.04
CA MET A 1 -6.24 -14.76 -2.07
C MET A 1 -7.54 -14.69 -2.85
N VAL A 2 -8.49 -15.56 -2.56
CA VAL A 2 -9.84 -15.58 -3.15
C VAL A 2 -10.83 -15.33 -2.03
N ALA A 3 -11.73 -14.38 -2.24
CA ALA A 3 -12.73 -13.98 -1.27
C ALA A 3 -14.10 -13.78 -1.93
N GLU A 4 -15.15 -13.94 -1.15
CA GLU A 4 -16.54 -13.69 -1.52
C GLU A 4 -17.20 -12.75 -0.50
N ASN A 5 -18.33 -12.15 -0.89
CA ASN A 5 -19.15 -11.38 0.04
C ASN A 5 -19.65 -12.29 1.17
N ALA A 6 -19.54 -11.82 2.41
CA ALA A 6 -20.22 -12.47 3.53
C ALA A 6 -21.75 -12.28 3.41
N GLU A 7 -22.51 -13.05 4.20
CA GLU A 7 -23.98 -12.94 4.30
C GLU A 7 -24.45 -11.48 4.45
N PRO A 8 -25.68 -11.14 4.02
CA PRO A 8 -26.14 -9.74 3.83
C PRO A 8 -25.98 -8.80 5.02
N SER A 9 -25.89 -9.33 6.25
CA SER A 9 -25.78 -8.56 7.47
C SER A 9 -24.39 -7.99 7.76
N ASP A 10 -23.32 -8.45 7.11
CA ASP A 10 -21.94 -7.99 7.38
C ASP A 10 -21.09 -7.88 6.09
N ARG A 11 -21.52 -7.02 5.16
CA ARG A 11 -20.81 -6.73 3.90
C ARG A 11 -19.42 -6.11 4.08
N THR A 12 -18.98 -5.84 5.30
CA THR A 12 -17.74 -5.09 5.55
C THR A 12 -16.49 -5.96 5.62
N ILE A 13 -16.65 -7.27 5.87
CA ILE A 13 -15.55 -8.21 6.09
C ILE A 13 -15.62 -9.34 5.05
N PRO A 14 -14.67 -9.38 4.09
CA PRO A 14 -14.63 -10.44 3.07
C PRO A 14 -14.49 -11.83 3.68
N LYS A 15 -15.30 -12.79 3.21
CA LYS A 15 -15.13 -14.20 3.57
C LYS A 15 -14.06 -14.81 2.68
N ILE A 16 -12.99 -15.31 3.29
CA ILE A 16 -11.89 -15.94 2.55
C ILE A 16 -12.25 -17.39 2.23
N VAL A 17 -12.23 -17.72 0.94
CA VAL A 17 -12.56 -19.07 0.44
C VAL A 17 -11.33 -19.82 -0.08
N GLY A 18 -10.24 -19.12 -0.39
CA GLY A 18 -8.99 -19.78 -0.76
C GLY A 18 -7.76 -18.88 -0.65
N THR A 19 -6.62 -19.51 -0.35
CA THR A 19 -5.33 -18.84 -0.27
C THR A 19 -4.27 -19.66 -0.97
N GLY A 20 -3.24 -18.97 -1.46
CA GLY A 20 -2.12 -19.57 -2.14
C GLY A 20 -0.89 -18.71 -1.94
N PHE A 21 0.25 -19.36 -1.80
CA PHE A 21 1.53 -18.76 -1.48
C PHE A 21 2.64 -19.52 -2.20
N ALA A 22 3.65 -18.78 -2.66
CA ALA A 22 4.87 -19.32 -3.20
C ALA A 22 6.03 -18.41 -2.80
N GLU A 23 7.19 -19.00 -2.53
CA GLU A 23 8.42 -18.23 -2.34
C GLU A 23 8.71 -17.42 -3.60
N SER A 24 8.92 -16.11 -3.45
CA SER A 24 9.24 -15.25 -4.57
C SER A 24 10.72 -15.40 -4.93
N ARG A 25 11.00 -15.60 -6.23
CA ARG A 25 12.33 -15.56 -6.82
C ARG A 25 12.31 -14.65 -8.03
N GLY A 26 13.43 -14.00 -8.32
CA GLY A 26 13.52 -13.09 -9.46
C GLY A 26 12.96 -11.68 -9.19
N LEU A 27 12.78 -11.29 -7.93
CA LEU A 27 12.48 -9.91 -7.52
C LEU A 27 13.67 -9.29 -6.80
N ARG A 28 13.85 -7.97 -6.94
CA ARG A 28 14.78 -7.16 -6.15
C ARG A 28 14.27 -5.74 -5.93
N HIS A 29 14.07 -5.35 -4.67
CA HIS A 29 13.43 -4.10 -4.23
C HIS A 29 12.08 -3.84 -4.93
N GLY A 30 11.38 -4.91 -5.27
CA GLY A 30 10.15 -4.91 -6.05
C GLY A 30 10.32 -5.11 -7.56
N TYR A 31 11.48 -4.81 -8.16
CA TYR A 31 11.68 -5.01 -9.60
C TYR A 31 11.77 -6.48 -9.98
N ILE A 32 11.19 -6.83 -11.11
CA ILE A 32 11.43 -8.13 -11.74
C ILE A 32 12.82 -8.11 -12.38
N ILE A 33 13.71 -8.95 -11.87
CA ILE A 33 15.03 -9.23 -12.45
C ILE A 33 15.03 -10.56 -13.23
N ASN A 34 14.06 -11.43 -12.98
CA ASN A 34 13.85 -12.66 -13.75
C ASN A 34 12.35 -12.94 -13.90
N GLN A 35 11.81 -12.62 -15.09
CA GLN A 35 10.40 -12.81 -15.43
C GLN A 35 9.93 -14.26 -15.25
N ALA A 36 10.71 -15.23 -15.72
CA ALA A 36 10.31 -16.64 -15.73
C ALA A 36 10.16 -17.22 -14.32
N ASP A 37 11.00 -16.78 -13.37
CA ASP A 37 10.90 -17.21 -11.97
C ASP A 37 9.67 -16.59 -11.29
N VAL A 38 9.40 -15.30 -11.54
CA VAL A 38 8.24 -14.60 -11.00
C VAL A 38 6.94 -15.21 -11.53
N THR A 39 6.80 -15.39 -12.85
CA THR A 39 5.63 -16.03 -13.47
C THR A 39 5.39 -17.44 -12.91
N ARG A 40 6.46 -18.21 -12.67
CA ARG A 40 6.36 -19.56 -12.08
C ARG A 40 5.85 -19.51 -10.64
N ALA A 41 6.36 -18.60 -9.82
CA ALA A 41 5.92 -18.41 -8.44
C ALA A 41 4.44 -17.96 -8.38
N ILE A 42 4.05 -17.00 -9.23
CA ILE A 42 2.66 -16.56 -9.36
C ILE A 42 1.76 -17.74 -9.75
N GLY A 43 2.13 -18.52 -10.77
CA GLY A 43 1.38 -19.71 -11.18
C GLY A 43 1.25 -20.78 -10.08
N GLN A 44 2.26 -20.96 -9.24
CA GLN A 44 2.18 -21.85 -8.07
C GLN A 44 1.17 -21.34 -7.03
N ALA A 45 1.22 -20.05 -6.70
CA ALA A 45 0.29 -19.43 -5.76
C ALA A 45 -1.16 -19.46 -6.28
N ILE A 46 -1.37 -19.21 -7.59
CA ILE A 46 -2.69 -19.33 -8.23
C ILE A 46 -3.22 -20.75 -8.09
N ARG A 47 -2.45 -21.78 -8.50
CA ARG A 47 -2.90 -23.18 -8.40
C ARG A 47 -3.27 -23.59 -6.97
N GLN A 48 -2.52 -23.13 -5.97
CA GLN A 48 -2.86 -23.40 -4.57
C GLN A 48 -4.15 -22.69 -4.14
N ALA A 49 -4.36 -21.44 -4.56
CA ALA A 49 -5.58 -20.69 -4.28
C ALA A 49 -6.82 -21.27 -4.99
N GLU A 50 -6.68 -21.75 -6.23
CA GLU A 50 -7.75 -22.44 -6.97
C GLU A 50 -8.12 -23.77 -6.29
N LYS A 51 -7.10 -24.55 -5.88
CA LYS A 51 -7.31 -25.83 -5.18
C LYS A 51 -8.06 -25.64 -3.85
N THR A 52 -7.74 -24.60 -3.10
CA THR A 52 -8.37 -24.32 -1.79
C THR A 52 -9.76 -23.72 -1.92
N SER A 53 -9.97 -22.84 -2.91
CA SER A 53 -11.29 -22.21 -3.18
C SER A 53 -12.25 -23.06 -4.02
N GLY A 54 -11.77 -24.10 -4.69
CA GLY A 54 -12.57 -24.88 -5.65
C GLY A 54 -13.00 -24.09 -6.89
N THR A 55 -12.41 -22.91 -7.13
CA THR A 55 -12.81 -21.99 -8.20
C THR A 55 -11.64 -21.68 -9.11
N ARG A 56 -11.89 -21.56 -10.42
CA ARG A 56 -10.88 -21.13 -11.39
C ARG A 56 -10.72 -19.62 -11.38
N ILE A 57 -9.49 -19.13 -11.23
CA ILE A 57 -9.17 -17.71 -11.18
C ILE A 57 -8.86 -17.22 -12.59
N LYS A 58 -9.65 -16.28 -13.11
CA LYS A 58 -9.42 -15.65 -14.43
C LYS A 58 -8.98 -14.20 -14.35
N ASN A 59 -9.37 -13.52 -13.28
CA ASN A 59 -9.16 -12.10 -13.06
C ASN A 59 -8.60 -11.89 -11.66
N ALA A 60 -7.68 -10.94 -11.50
CA ALA A 60 -7.14 -10.57 -10.20
C ALA A 60 -6.95 -9.05 -10.05
N TYR A 61 -7.02 -8.61 -8.80
CA TYR A 61 -6.50 -7.32 -8.38
C TYR A 61 -5.03 -7.51 -8.02
N LEU A 62 -4.18 -6.61 -8.51
CA LEU A 62 -2.74 -6.64 -8.30
C LEU A 62 -2.34 -5.47 -7.40
N SER A 63 -1.51 -5.74 -6.39
CA SER A 63 -0.84 -4.67 -5.66
C SER A 63 0.54 -4.38 -6.22
N VAL A 64 0.93 -3.10 -6.27
CA VAL A 64 2.30 -2.68 -6.60
C VAL A 64 2.95 -2.05 -5.36
N GLY A 65 4.16 -2.50 -5.06
CA GLY A 65 5.03 -1.96 -4.03
C GLY A 65 6.42 -1.68 -4.61
N GLY A 66 7.46 -1.78 -3.77
CA GLY A 66 8.83 -1.59 -4.21
C GLY A 66 9.22 -0.13 -4.42
N ILE A 67 10.51 0.10 -4.65
CA ILE A 67 11.11 1.45 -4.68
C ILE A 67 10.68 2.27 -5.91
N GLY A 68 10.02 1.64 -6.88
CA GLY A 68 9.37 2.33 -7.99
C GLY A 68 8.10 3.10 -7.59
N LEU A 69 7.50 2.77 -6.44
CA LEU A 69 6.28 3.39 -5.92
C LEU A 69 6.63 4.64 -5.10
N SER A 70 6.06 5.78 -5.47
CA SER A 70 6.21 7.04 -4.73
C SER A 70 4.94 7.89 -4.79
N SER A 71 4.93 9.04 -4.12
CA SER A 71 3.84 9.99 -4.22
C SER A 71 4.32 11.44 -4.35
N ILE A 72 3.49 12.28 -4.95
CA ILE A 72 3.67 13.73 -4.98
C ILE A 72 2.35 14.42 -4.73
N THR A 73 2.40 15.52 -3.97
CA THR A 73 1.25 16.40 -3.81
C THR A 73 1.39 17.59 -4.75
N SER A 74 0.32 17.91 -5.46
CA SER A 74 0.23 19.08 -6.34
C SER A 74 -1.11 19.79 -6.14
N THR A 75 -1.15 21.07 -6.48
CA THR A 75 -2.35 21.91 -6.36
C THR A 75 -2.74 22.45 -7.72
N GLY A 76 -4.01 22.28 -8.08
CA GLY A 76 -4.61 22.80 -9.29
C GLY A 76 -5.71 23.80 -8.97
N THR A 77 -5.94 24.74 -9.87
CA THR A 77 -6.97 25.76 -9.73
C THR A 77 -7.80 25.83 -11.00
N THR A 78 -9.10 26.05 -10.86
CA THR A 78 -9.98 26.39 -11.98
C THR A 78 -10.96 27.50 -11.59
N ALA A 79 -11.43 28.25 -12.58
CA ALA A 79 -12.51 29.22 -12.41
C ALA A 79 -13.86 28.53 -12.64
N VAL A 80 -14.86 28.86 -11.81
CA VAL A 80 -16.23 28.37 -11.95
C VAL A 80 -17.01 29.38 -12.78
N SER A 81 -17.21 29.06 -14.06
CA SER A 81 -17.71 30.04 -15.05
C SER A 81 -19.22 29.99 -15.28
N ARG A 82 -19.96 29.23 -14.47
CA ARG A 82 -21.41 29.08 -14.61
C ARG A 82 -22.13 30.31 -14.06
N ALA A 83 -23.29 30.64 -14.64
CA ALA A 83 -24.09 31.80 -14.24
C ALA A 83 -24.62 31.70 -12.79
N ASP A 84 -24.82 30.47 -12.29
CA ASP A 84 -25.25 30.17 -10.92
C ASP A 84 -24.08 30.14 -9.91
N SER A 85 -22.83 30.24 -10.40
CA SER A 85 -21.58 30.04 -9.66
C SER A 85 -21.48 28.69 -8.94
N GLU A 86 -22.29 27.71 -9.30
CA GLU A 86 -22.31 26.41 -8.65
C GLU A 86 -21.18 25.53 -9.20
N ILE A 87 -20.40 24.92 -8.30
CA ILE A 87 -19.34 23.98 -8.68
C ILE A 87 -19.98 22.72 -9.23
N SER A 88 -19.64 22.40 -10.48
CA SER A 88 -20.03 21.16 -11.14
C SER A 88 -18.93 20.10 -11.07
N GLU A 89 -19.27 18.86 -11.40
CA GLU A 89 -18.30 17.76 -11.57
C GLU A 89 -17.21 18.11 -12.60
N LEU A 90 -17.57 18.86 -13.65
CA LEU A 90 -16.61 19.31 -14.67
C LEU A 90 -15.57 20.28 -14.09
N ASP A 91 -15.97 21.14 -13.16
CA ASP A 91 -15.04 22.07 -12.48
C ASP A 91 -14.09 21.29 -11.56
N VAL A 92 -14.60 20.27 -10.87
CA VAL A 92 -13.75 19.34 -10.11
C VAL A 92 -12.76 18.65 -11.06
N GLU A 93 -13.20 18.05 -12.17
CA GLU A 93 -12.30 17.40 -13.13
C GLU A 93 -11.22 18.35 -13.65
N LYS A 94 -11.59 19.57 -14.06
CA LYS A 94 -10.64 20.60 -14.50
C LYS A 94 -9.62 20.96 -13.42
N SER A 95 -10.05 21.08 -12.16
CA SER A 95 -9.13 21.37 -11.05
C SER A 95 -8.13 20.23 -10.81
N LEU A 96 -8.56 18.98 -10.97
CA LEU A 96 -7.69 17.80 -10.87
C LEU A 96 -6.71 17.72 -12.05
N GLU A 97 -7.15 18.04 -13.26
CA GLU A 97 -6.29 18.09 -14.45
C GLU A 97 -5.25 19.21 -14.36
N ALA A 98 -5.64 20.40 -13.89
CA ALA A 98 -4.70 21.47 -13.59
C ALA A 98 -3.66 21.04 -12.54
N SER A 99 -4.10 20.32 -11.50
CA SER A 99 -3.20 19.80 -10.46
C SER A 99 -2.20 18.78 -11.03
N ARG A 100 -2.67 17.90 -11.92
CA ARG A 100 -1.81 16.93 -12.62
C ARG A 100 -0.80 17.62 -13.53
N ALA A 101 -1.21 18.64 -14.29
CA ALA A 101 -0.33 19.39 -15.18
C ALA A 101 0.76 20.18 -14.43
N ALA A 102 0.50 20.55 -13.17
CA ALA A 102 1.48 21.23 -12.31
C ALA A 102 2.54 20.30 -11.67
N ILE A 103 2.44 18.97 -11.87
CA ILE A 103 3.47 18.03 -11.40
C ILE A 103 4.78 18.32 -12.13
N PRO A 104 5.91 18.50 -11.43
CA PRO A 104 7.21 18.73 -12.06
C PRO A 104 7.55 17.65 -13.07
N GLN A 105 8.01 18.04 -14.26
CA GLN A 105 8.36 17.11 -15.32
C GLN A 105 9.43 16.10 -14.86
N SER A 106 10.39 16.53 -14.04
CA SER A 106 11.42 15.66 -13.44
C SER A 106 10.84 14.51 -12.59
N PHE A 107 9.66 14.69 -12.00
CA PHE A 107 8.97 13.64 -11.24
C PHE A 107 8.09 12.75 -12.13
N SER A 108 7.66 13.22 -13.30
CA SER A 108 6.72 12.48 -14.17
C SER A 108 7.42 11.60 -15.22
N ILE A 109 8.73 11.77 -15.43
CA ILE A 109 9.48 10.98 -16.42
C ILE A 109 9.40 9.48 -16.07
N ASN A 110 9.01 8.67 -17.06
CA ASN A 110 8.88 7.21 -16.98
C ASN A 110 7.98 6.73 -15.83
N ARG A 111 7.06 7.58 -15.36
CA ARG A 111 6.18 7.28 -14.24
C ARG A 111 4.72 7.37 -14.66
N ARG A 112 3.94 6.42 -14.15
CA ARG A 112 2.50 6.37 -14.30
C ARG A 112 1.82 6.79 -13.02
N ILE A 113 0.80 7.63 -13.15
CA ILE A 113 -0.13 7.89 -12.05
C ILE A 113 -1.07 6.69 -11.92
N ILE A 114 -1.01 6.00 -10.78
CA ILE A 114 -1.89 4.87 -10.46
C ILE A 114 -3.08 5.30 -9.59
N HIS A 115 -2.90 6.32 -8.75
CA HIS A 115 -3.99 6.89 -7.94
C HIS A 115 -3.96 8.42 -7.98
N THR A 116 -5.16 9.02 -8.04
CA THR A 116 -5.38 10.46 -7.96
C THR A 116 -6.33 10.71 -6.80
N ILE A 117 -5.82 11.28 -5.71
CA ILE A 117 -6.53 11.35 -4.43
C ILE A 117 -6.70 12.82 -4.06
N PRO A 118 -7.92 13.40 -4.14
CA PRO A 118 -8.18 14.73 -3.64
C PRO A 118 -7.97 14.77 -2.13
N VAL A 119 -7.03 15.60 -1.67
CA VAL A 119 -6.68 15.74 -0.24
C VAL A 119 -7.47 16.87 0.39
N GLN A 120 -7.64 17.97 -0.33
CA GLN A 120 -8.32 19.16 0.19
C GLN A 120 -8.84 20.01 -0.97
N TYR A 121 -10.05 20.54 -0.80
CA TYR A 121 -10.57 21.61 -1.65
C TYR A 121 -10.50 22.95 -0.94
N ARG A 122 -10.24 24.01 -1.70
CA ARG A 122 -10.47 25.39 -1.26
C ARG A 122 -11.42 26.09 -2.22
N ILE A 123 -12.41 26.76 -1.67
CA ILE A 123 -13.39 27.57 -2.39
C ILE A 123 -13.10 29.03 -2.05
N ASP A 124 -12.81 29.83 -3.08
CA ASP A 124 -12.47 31.25 -2.93
C ASP A 124 -11.41 31.51 -1.83
N GLY A 125 -10.42 30.62 -1.77
CA GLY A 125 -9.31 30.69 -0.82
C GLY A 125 -9.60 30.11 0.57
N LYS A 126 -10.82 29.67 0.89
CA LYS A 126 -11.17 29.03 2.17
C LYS A 126 -11.20 27.51 2.05
N VAL A 127 -10.61 26.82 3.03
CA VAL A 127 -10.63 25.35 3.11
C VAL A 127 -12.07 24.87 3.31
N VAL A 128 -12.48 23.87 2.53
CA VAL A 128 -13.76 23.17 2.70
C VAL A 128 -13.53 21.91 3.51
N LEU A 129 -14.38 21.67 4.51
CA LEU A 129 -14.40 20.43 5.25
C LEU A 129 -15.27 19.40 4.51
N GLY A 130 -14.71 18.22 4.26
CA GLY A 130 -15.37 17.14 3.53
C GLY A 130 -14.86 16.96 2.10
N SER A 131 -15.28 15.86 1.47
CA SER A 131 -14.81 15.43 0.14
C SER A 131 -15.64 15.98 -1.03
N LYS A 132 -16.70 16.74 -0.76
CA LYS A 132 -17.64 17.21 -1.79
C LYS A 132 -17.56 18.73 -1.92
N ALA A 133 -17.00 19.20 -3.03
CA ALA A 133 -17.04 20.61 -3.46
C ALA A 133 -18.24 20.89 -4.38
N VAL A 134 -18.76 19.85 -5.04
CA VAL A 134 -19.90 19.92 -5.97
C VAL A 134 -21.14 20.44 -5.25
N GLY A 135 -21.88 21.34 -5.90
CA GLY A 135 -23.07 21.98 -5.36
C GLY A 135 -22.81 23.22 -4.49
N MET A 136 -21.55 23.48 -4.13
CA MET A 136 -21.19 24.72 -3.44
C MET A 136 -21.03 25.88 -4.44
N LYS A 137 -21.20 27.12 -3.99
CA LYS A 137 -20.98 28.31 -4.83
C LYS A 137 -19.56 28.85 -4.68
N ALA A 138 -18.92 29.15 -5.79
CA ALA A 138 -17.56 29.68 -5.84
C ALA A 138 -17.30 30.47 -7.13
N ASN A 139 -16.34 31.40 -7.09
CA ASN A 139 -15.73 31.90 -8.32
C ASN A 139 -14.49 31.08 -8.69
N LYS A 140 -13.79 30.55 -7.69
CA LYS A 140 -12.54 29.81 -7.83
C LYS A 140 -12.56 28.53 -7.00
N LEU A 141 -12.25 27.41 -7.65
CA LEU A 141 -12.04 26.12 -7.02
C LEU A 141 -10.54 25.75 -7.08
N GLU A 142 -9.97 25.42 -5.93
CA GLU A 142 -8.62 24.88 -5.81
C GLU A 142 -8.70 23.46 -5.26
N ALA A 143 -7.94 22.55 -5.88
CA ALA A 143 -7.83 21.15 -5.46
C ALA A 143 -6.37 20.81 -5.18
N LYS A 144 -6.09 20.47 -3.92
CA LYS A 144 -4.84 19.84 -3.50
C LYS A 144 -5.01 18.33 -3.63
N VAL A 145 -4.10 17.70 -4.37
CA VAL A 145 -4.23 16.30 -4.81
C VAL A 145 -2.94 15.56 -4.53
N LEU A 146 -3.06 14.37 -3.92
CA LEU A 146 -1.99 13.40 -3.80
C LEU A 146 -2.04 12.47 -5.01
N PHE A 147 -0.98 12.47 -5.80
CA PHE A 147 -0.76 11.53 -6.89
C PHE A 147 0.16 10.43 -6.42
N VAL A 148 -0.29 9.18 -6.48
CA VAL A 148 0.57 8.02 -6.27
C VAL A 148 1.03 7.54 -7.64
N THR A 149 2.34 7.39 -7.80
CA THR A 149 2.96 6.98 -9.06
C THR A 149 3.79 5.72 -8.90
N ALA A 150 3.92 4.97 -9.99
CA ALA A 150 4.84 3.87 -10.13
C ALA A 150 5.68 4.08 -11.38
N LEU A 151 6.89 3.51 -11.43
CA LEU A 151 7.65 3.46 -12.69
C LEU A 151 6.91 2.59 -13.72
N GLU A 152 6.78 3.10 -14.94
CA GLU A 152 5.96 2.49 -15.99
C GLU A 152 6.47 1.08 -16.35
N ASN A 153 7.78 0.92 -16.53
CA ASN A 153 8.38 -0.37 -16.87
C ASN A 153 8.14 -1.42 -15.76
N HIS A 154 8.39 -1.04 -14.50
CA HIS A 154 8.17 -1.93 -13.36
C HIS A 154 6.70 -2.35 -13.25
N LEU A 155 5.77 -1.42 -13.46
CA LEU A 155 4.34 -1.72 -13.50
C LEU A 155 3.99 -2.69 -14.64
N HIS A 156 4.54 -2.46 -15.82
CA HIS A 156 4.33 -3.32 -16.98
C HIS A 156 4.84 -4.75 -16.73
N ASP A 157 6.06 -4.91 -16.23
CA ASP A 157 6.67 -6.22 -15.95
C ASP A 157 5.81 -7.02 -14.95
N LEU A 158 5.31 -6.37 -13.89
CA LEU A 158 4.43 -7.00 -12.89
C LEU A 158 3.09 -7.45 -13.50
N ILE A 159 2.47 -6.62 -14.34
CA ILE A 159 1.22 -6.98 -15.02
C ILE A 159 1.46 -8.17 -15.95
N GLN A 160 2.52 -8.09 -16.78
CA GLN A 160 2.86 -9.12 -17.72
C GLN A 160 3.15 -10.46 -17.02
N ALA A 161 3.83 -10.46 -15.87
CA ALA A 161 4.12 -11.68 -15.13
C ALA A 161 2.86 -12.40 -14.62
N VAL A 162 1.83 -11.63 -14.25
CA VAL A 162 0.52 -12.17 -13.85
C VAL A 162 -0.25 -12.70 -15.06
N GLU A 163 -0.23 -11.97 -16.18
CA GLU A 163 -0.90 -12.36 -17.42
C GLU A 163 -0.26 -13.61 -18.06
N ASP A 164 1.07 -13.70 -18.05
CA ASP A 164 1.82 -14.89 -18.47
C ASP A 164 1.49 -16.12 -17.61
N ALA A 165 1.06 -15.91 -16.36
CA ALA A 165 0.58 -16.97 -15.48
C ALA A 165 -0.89 -17.36 -15.75
N GLY A 166 -1.55 -16.73 -16.72
CA GLY A 166 -2.89 -17.06 -17.20
C GLY A 166 -4.02 -16.31 -16.49
N VAL A 167 -3.73 -15.19 -15.81
CA VAL A 167 -4.72 -14.37 -15.09
C VAL A 167 -4.68 -12.93 -15.55
N GLU A 168 -5.84 -12.37 -15.90
CA GLU A 168 -5.97 -10.97 -16.31
C GLU A 168 -5.92 -10.03 -15.09
N VAL A 169 -5.18 -8.92 -15.21
CA VAL A 169 -5.11 -7.90 -14.14
C VAL A 169 -6.24 -6.89 -14.33
N SER A 170 -7.27 -7.00 -13.50
CA SER A 170 -8.42 -6.10 -13.55
C SER A 170 -8.10 -4.68 -13.06
N GLN A 171 -7.25 -4.59 -12.03
CA GLN A 171 -6.88 -3.32 -11.43
C GLN A 171 -5.57 -3.41 -10.66
N VAL A 172 -4.83 -2.31 -10.66
CA VAL A 172 -3.60 -2.13 -9.88
C VAL A 172 -3.82 -1.16 -8.73
N ILE A 173 -3.35 -1.54 -7.54
CA ILE A 173 -3.46 -0.74 -6.31
C ILE A 173 -2.08 -0.62 -5.63
N ALA A 174 -1.64 0.57 -5.24
CA ALA A 174 -0.52 0.74 -4.32
C ALA A 174 -0.68 -0.11 -3.04
N ALA A 175 0.31 -0.97 -2.75
CA ALA A 175 0.27 -1.90 -1.63
C ALA A 175 -0.03 -1.24 -0.26
N PRO A 176 0.56 -0.07 0.09
CA PRO A 176 0.25 0.59 1.36
C PRO A 176 -1.22 1.01 1.49
N LEU A 177 -1.84 1.44 0.38
CA LEU A 177 -3.26 1.82 0.37
C LEU A 177 -4.15 0.60 0.57
N ALA A 178 -3.85 -0.52 -0.10
CA ALA A 178 -4.58 -1.77 0.07
C ALA A 178 -4.51 -2.25 1.53
N ALA A 179 -3.30 -2.37 2.09
CA ALA A 179 -3.12 -2.80 3.48
C ALA A 179 -3.86 -1.91 4.48
N SER A 180 -3.87 -0.59 4.27
CA SER A 180 -4.56 0.37 5.14
C SER A 180 -6.06 0.13 5.29
N LEU A 181 -6.69 -0.60 4.38
CA LEU A 181 -8.11 -0.89 4.47
C LEU A 181 -8.44 -1.89 5.57
N VAL A 182 -7.51 -2.79 5.90
CA VAL A 182 -7.77 -3.88 6.85
C VAL A 182 -6.97 -3.75 8.14
N THR A 183 -5.96 -2.88 8.17
CA THR A 183 -5.11 -2.64 9.36
C THR A 183 -5.45 -1.38 10.14
N LEU A 184 -6.08 -0.39 9.49
CA LEU A 184 -6.46 0.88 10.09
C LEU A 184 -7.97 1.03 10.20
N SER A 185 -8.44 1.40 11.39
CA SER A 185 -9.83 1.84 11.59
C SER A 185 -10.07 3.23 11.01
N LYS A 186 -11.34 3.55 10.71
CA LYS A 186 -11.73 4.89 10.26
C LYS A 186 -11.34 5.97 11.27
N SER A 187 -11.53 5.73 12.56
CA SER A 187 -11.16 6.67 13.63
C SER A 187 -9.66 6.98 13.63
N GLN A 188 -8.80 5.98 13.41
CA GLN A 188 -7.35 6.18 13.33
C GLN A 188 -6.95 7.04 12.13
N LYS A 189 -7.56 6.77 10.96
CA LYS A 189 -7.34 7.59 9.76
C LYS A 189 -7.84 9.03 9.92
N ILE A 190 -8.89 9.26 10.73
CA ILE A 190 -9.43 10.58 11.02
C ILE A 190 -8.46 11.37 11.90
N VAL A 191 -8.09 10.83 13.06
CA VAL A 191 -7.30 11.57 14.05
C VAL A 191 -5.85 11.76 13.64
N GLY A 192 -5.32 10.92 12.75
CA GLY A 192 -3.96 11.01 12.24
C GLY A 192 -3.14 9.76 12.58
N SER A 193 -2.71 9.02 11.55
CA SER A 193 -1.96 7.76 11.73
C SER A 193 -0.98 7.52 10.58
N VAL A 194 0.08 6.75 10.84
CA VAL A 194 0.94 6.18 9.80
C VAL A 194 0.86 4.66 9.83
N LEU A 195 0.61 4.04 8.69
CA LEU A 195 0.80 2.59 8.52
C LEU A 195 2.19 2.38 7.94
N ALA A 196 3.00 1.55 8.58
CA ALA A 196 4.31 1.14 8.11
C ALA A 196 4.33 -0.38 7.86
N ASN A 197 4.59 -0.76 6.62
CA ASN A 197 4.72 -2.14 6.19
C ASN A 197 6.21 -2.49 6.09
N ILE A 198 6.70 -3.34 7.00
CA ILE A 198 8.08 -3.84 7.02
C ILE A 198 8.13 -5.13 6.20
N GLY A 199 8.47 -4.99 4.92
CA GLY A 199 8.63 -6.12 3.99
C GLY A 199 10.03 -6.72 4.02
N ALA A 200 10.27 -7.66 3.12
CA ALA A 200 11.56 -8.35 3.00
C ALA A 200 12.68 -7.40 2.54
N GLU A 201 12.49 -6.67 1.44
CA GLU A 201 13.52 -5.80 0.84
C GLU A 201 13.18 -4.30 0.88
N THR A 202 11.97 -3.98 1.33
CA THR A 202 11.48 -2.59 1.36
C THR A 202 10.56 -2.36 2.54
N VAL A 203 10.61 -1.14 3.06
CA VAL A 203 9.66 -0.60 4.01
C VAL A 203 8.81 0.41 3.27
N SER A 204 7.50 0.35 3.42
CA SER A 204 6.60 1.34 2.81
C SER A 204 5.68 1.94 3.85
N ILE A 205 5.41 3.23 3.72
CA ILE A 205 4.54 3.97 4.64
C ILE A 205 3.42 4.68 3.89
N VAL A 206 2.28 4.81 4.57
CA VAL A 206 1.21 5.73 4.17
C VAL A 206 0.71 6.48 5.40
N VAL A 207 0.59 7.81 5.26
CA VAL A 207 0.14 8.71 6.32
C VAL A 207 -1.28 9.17 6.02
N PHE A 208 -2.15 9.11 7.01
CA PHE A 208 -3.55 9.52 6.93
C PHE A 208 -3.84 10.65 7.90
N GLU A 209 -4.69 11.58 7.48
CA GLU A 209 -5.39 12.56 8.32
C GLU A 209 -6.77 12.81 7.75
N ASN A 210 -7.76 13.10 8.61
CA ASN A 210 -9.14 13.38 8.19
C ASN A 210 -9.72 12.31 7.26
N ASN A 211 -9.34 11.04 7.46
CA ASN A 211 -9.74 9.89 6.65
C ASN A 211 -9.21 9.90 5.20
N VAL A 212 -8.19 10.69 4.89
CA VAL A 212 -7.59 10.79 3.54
C VAL A 212 -6.08 10.54 3.64
N PRO A 213 -5.48 9.77 2.71
CA PRO A 213 -4.02 9.63 2.68
C PRO A 213 -3.41 10.95 2.19
N ILE A 214 -2.42 11.45 2.93
CA ILE A 214 -1.74 12.73 2.65
C ILE A 214 -0.33 12.53 2.09
N SER A 215 0.26 11.34 2.31
CA SER A 215 1.61 11.01 1.86
C SER A 215 1.80 9.49 1.79
N LEU A 216 2.62 9.05 0.86
CA LEU A 216 3.06 7.67 0.69
C LEU A 216 4.53 7.66 0.25
N GLU A 217 5.35 6.80 0.87
CA GLU A 217 6.78 6.68 0.56
C GLU A 217 7.25 5.23 0.68
N THR A 218 8.29 4.86 -0.06
CA THR A 218 8.92 3.54 0.00
C THR A 218 10.43 3.65 0.15
N PHE A 219 11.00 2.91 1.10
CA PHE A 219 12.42 2.91 1.41
C PHE A 219 13.08 1.60 0.94
N PRO A 220 14.31 1.65 0.38
CA PRO A 220 15.05 0.50 -0.15
C PRO A 220 15.74 -0.32 0.96
N ILE A 221 15.06 -0.55 2.09
CA ILE A 221 15.55 -1.31 3.24
C ILE A 221 14.41 -2.19 3.76
N GLY A 222 14.69 -3.39 4.24
CA GLY A 222 13.66 -4.31 4.74
C GLY A 222 14.20 -5.32 5.76
N SER A 223 13.38 -6.31 6.10
CA SER A 223 13.73 -7.32 7.10
C SER A 223 14.84 -8.28 6.65
N ASN A 224 15.17 -8.35 5.35
CA ASN A 224 16.29 -9.12 4.84
C ASN A 224 17.62 -8.48 5.22
N ASP A 225 17.67 -7.15 5.38
CA ASP A 225 18.88 -6.46 5.86
C ASP A 225 19.21 -6.90 7.30
N ILE A 226 18.19 -7.12 8.13
CA ILE A 226 18.35 -7.69 9.47
C ILE A 226 18.95 -9.10 9.37
N THR A 227 18.42 -9.94 8.48
CA THR A 227 18.95 -11.30 8.25
C THR A 227 20.41 -11.27 7.80
N ASN A 228 20.76 -10.36 6.88
CA ASN A 228 22.12 -10.18 6.40
C ASN A 228 23.06 -9.74 7.52
N ASP A 229 22.64 -8.79 8.36
CA ASP A 229 23.43 -8.31 9.49
C ASP A 229 23.63 -9.40 10.55
N ILE A 230 22.61 -10.23 10.80
CA ILE A 230 22.74 -11.39 11.70
C ILE A 230 23.75 -12.39 11.12
N ALA A 231 23.64 -12.72 9.83
CA ALA A 231 24.56 -13.64 9.17
C ALA A 231 26.01 -13.14 9.23
N LEU A 232 26.25 -11.86 8.93
CA LEU A 232 27.57 -11.24 9.00
C LEU A 232 28.08 -11.13 10.44
N GLY A 233 27.24 -10.66 11.35
CA GLY A 233 27.60 -10.40 12.75
C GLY A 233 27.86 -11.68 13.54
N LEU A 234 27.11 -12.74 13.29
CA LEU A 234 27.26 -14.05 13.93
C LEU A 234 28.12 -15.04 13.11
N LYS A 235 28.44 -14.71 11.85
CA LYS A 235 29.21 -15.56 10.91
C LYS A 235 28.54 -16.92 10.66
N ILE A 236 27.26 -16.89 10.34
CA ILE A 236 26.42 -18.08 10.07
C ILE A 236 25.77 -17.98 8.68
N PRO A 237 25.30 -19.10 8.10
CA PRO A 237 24.55 -19.08 6.84
C PRO A 237 23.26 -18.23 6.92
N LEU A 238 22.83 -17.66 5.79
CA LEU A 238 21.63 -16.81 5.72
C LEU A 238 20.36 -17.55 6.15
N GLU A 239 20.27 -18.83 5.81
CA GLU A 239 19.14 -19.68 6.17
C GLU A 239 19.04 -19.87 7.68
N GLU A 240 20.19 -19.94 8.36
CA GLU A 240 20.24 -20.01 9.82
C GLU A 240 19.93 -18.65 10.46
N ALA A 241 20.47 -17.57 9.89
CA ALA A 241 20.18 -16.21 10.34
C ALA A 241 18.69 -15.87 10.26
N GLU A 242 18.00 -16.26 9.17
CA GLU A 242 16.56 -16.03 9.02
C GLU A 242 15.77 -16.78 10.09
N ARG A 243 16.12 -18.05 10.32
CA ARG A 243 15.51 -18.85 11.39
C ARG A 243 15.69 -18.21 12.76
N ILE A 244 16.88 -17.70 13.06
CA ILE A 244 17.18 -17.01 14.31
C ILE A 244 16.36 -15.71 14.44
N LYS A 245 16.28 -14.91 13.37
CA LYS A 245 15.45 -13.69 13.33
C LYS A 245 13.98 -13.98 13.64
N LEU A 246 13.47 -15.11 13.14
CA LEU A 246 12.10 -15.59 13.39
C LEU A 246 11.91 -16.23 14.78
N GLY A 247 12.95 -16.26 15.62
CA GLY A 247 12.91 -16.78 16.99
C GLY A 247 13.05 -18.29 17.09
N ALA A 248 13.50 -18.99 16.04
CA ALA A 248 13.73 -20.43 16.10
C ALA A 248 14.92 -20.76 17.02
N ILE A 249 14.76 -21.80 17.84
CA ILE A 249 15.87 -22.37 18.59
C ILE A 249 16.78 -23.10 17.60
N THR A 250 18.02 -22.62 17.42
CA THR A 250 19.04 -23.30 16.61
C THR A 250 20.07 -23.96 17.53
N GLY A 251 20.86 -24.89 16.98
CA GLY A 251 21.94 -25.55 17.72
C GLY A 251 23.18 -24.66 17.91
N ALA A 252 23.20 -23.48 17.31
CA ALA A 252 24.31 -22.53 17.42
C ALA A 252 24.20 -21.73 18.72
N THR A 253 25.30 -21.69 19.48
CA THR A 253 25.41 -20.87 20.68
C THR A 253 25.96 -19.50 20.32
N TYR A 254 25.15 -18.46 20.45
CA TYR A 254 25.55 -17.06 20.28
C TYR A 254 25.12 -16.22 21.49
N PRO A 255 25.84 -15.13 21.82
CA PRO A 255 25.41 -14.22 22.88
C PRO A 255 24.10 -13.54 22.49
N LYS A 256 23.02 -13.77 23.25
CA LYS A 256 21.70 -13.16 22.98
C LYS A 256 21.78 -11.63 22.85
N LYS A 257 22.53 -10.98 23.74
CA LYS A 257 22.75 -9.53 23.70
C LYS A 257 23.30 -9.06 22.34
N LYS A 258 24.24 -9.81 21.75
CA LYS A 258 24.83 -9.45 20.46
C LYS A 258 23.79 -9.54 19.33
N LEU A 259 22.90 -10.55 19.37
CA LEU A 259 21.80 -10.66 18.42
C LEU A 259 20.83 -9.49 18.57
N ASP A 260 20.43 -9.18 19.82
CA ASP A 260 19.52 -8.08 20.13
C ASP A 260 20.11 -6.74 19.65
N ASP A 261 21.41 -6.48 19.90
CA ASP A 261 22.12 -5.27 19.44
C ASP A 261 22.11 -5.15 17.90
N ILE A 262 22.31 -6.26 17.17
CA ILE A 262 22.28 -6.29 15.69
C ILE A 262 20.87 -5.95 15.17
N ILE A 263 19.84 -6.57 15.74
CA ILE A 263 18.45 -6.34 15.32
C ILE A 263 18.04 -4.90 15.64
N GLU A 264 18.34 -4.42 16.84
CA GLU A 264 18.01 -3.05 17.28
C GLU A 264 18.66 -1.99 16.38
N ALA A 265 19.93 -2.16 16.02
CA ALA A 265 20.63 -1.24 15.13
C ALA A 265 19.90 -1.11 13.78
N ARG A 266 19.57 -2.24 13.13
CA ARG A 266 18.91 -2.20 11.82
C ARG A 266 17.47 -1.69 11.88
N LEU A 267 16.74 -2.02 12.94
CA LEU A 267 15.40 -1.45 13.15
C LEU A 267 15.45 0.05 13.39
N SER A 268 16.49 0.54 14.08
CA SER A 268 16.70 1.97 14.30
C SER A 268 16.92 2.72 12.98
N ASP A 269 17.72 2.16 12.06
CA ASP A 269 17.91 2.74 10.71
C ASP A 269 16.57 2.86 9.96
N ILE A 270 15.75 1.81 10.02
CA ILE A 270 14.43 1.80 9.37
C ILE A 270 13.53 2.91 9.96
N LEU A 271 13.50 3.03 11.29
CA LEU A 271 12.68 4.02 11.97
C LEU A 271 13.19 5.45 11.74
N GLU A 272 14.50 5.65 11.61
CA GLU A 272 15.08 6.95 11.27
C GLU A 272 14.64 7.43 9.88
N LEU A 273 14.55 6.53 8.89
CA LEU A 273 14.02 6.87 7.57
C LEU A 273 12.54 7.28 7.63
N ILE A 274 11.74 6.57 8.42
CA ILE A 274 10.33 6.92 8.66
C ILE A 274 10.25 8.30 9.32
N GLU A 275 11.04 8.55 10.36
CA GLU A 275 11.05 9.82 11.08
C GLU A 275 11.51 10.99 10.20
N ALA A 276 12.54 10.79 9.39
CA ALA A 276 13.01 11.78 8.42
C ALA A 276 11.90 12.15 7.43
N HIS A 277 11.12 11.18 6.96
CA HIS A 277 9.96 11.45 6.11
C HIS A 277 8.84 12.17 6.86
N LEU A 278 8.51 11.76 8.09
CA LEU A 278 7.52 12.44 8.92
C LEU A 278 7.90 13.89 9.18
N LYS A 279 9.17 14.19 9.45
CA LYS A 279 9.70 15.57 9.55
C LYS A 279 9.52 16.34 8.24
N LYS A 280 9.89 15.75 7.11
CA LYS A 280 9.77 16.36 5.77
C LYS A 280 8.33 16.78 5.45
N ILE A 281 7.34 16.02 5.87
CA ILE A 281 5.92 16.35 5.66
C ILE A 281 5.28 17.14 6.82
N GLY A 282 6.05 17.51 7.84
CA GLY A 282 5.58 18.28 9.00
C GLY A 282 4.66 17.51 9.95
N ARG A 283 4.86 16.19 10.10
CA ARG A 283 4.03 15.28 10.92
C ARG A 283 4.77 14.49 11.99
N SER A 284 6.06 14.75 12.20
CA SER A 284 6.83 14.20 13.33
C SER A 284 6.13 14.51 14.66
N GLY A 285 5.88 13.48 15.48
CA GLY A 285 5.18 13.61 16.77
C GLY A 285 3.71 14.08 16.72
N LEU A 286 3.12 14.23 15.53
CA LEU A 286 1.80 14.85 15.33
C LEU A 286 0.74 13.88 14.78
N LEU A 287 0.89 12.58 15.04
CA LEU A 287 -0.06 11.54 14.62
C LEU A 287 -0.68 10.87 15.86
N PRO A 288 -1.85 11.34 16.36
CA PRO A 288 -2.46 10.86 17.60
C PRO A 288 -2.74 9.36 17.66
N ALA A 289 -3.11 8.73 16.55
CA ALA A 289 -3.29 7.27 16.47
C ALA A 289 -1.96 6.51 16.32
N GLY A 290 -0.86 7.23 16.13
CA GLY A 290 0.49 6.70 16.12
C GLY A 290 0.87 5.95 14.85
N ILE A 291 1.88 5.09 14.99
CA ILE A 291 2.35 4.16 13.98
C ILE A 291 1.68 2.79 14.15
N ILE A 292 1.20 2.25 13.04
CA ILE A 292 0.66 0.90 12.94
C ILE A 292 1.63 0.09 12.08
N LEU A 293 2.16 -1.00 12.62
CA LEU A 293 3.17 -1.83 11.98
C LEU A 293 2.53 -3.05 11.31
N THR A 294 2.93 -3.38 10.08
CA THR A 294 2.44 -4.56 9.34
C THR A 294 3.56 -5.17 8.49
N GLY A 295 3.25 -6.22 7.72
CA GLY A 295 4.24 -6.97 6.94
C GLY A 295 4.97 -8.05 7.74
N GLY A 296 5.74 -8.90 7.05
CA GLY A 296 6.44 -10.02 7.69
C GLY A 296 7.47 -9.58 8.73
N GLY A 297 8.12 -8.43 8.53
CA GLY A 297 9.08 -7.88 9.49
C GLY A 297 8.45 -7.29 10.76
N SER A 298 7.12 -7.12 10.80
CA SER A 298 6.44 -6.58 11.98
C SER A 298 6.36 -7.54 13.17
N GLY A 299 6.68 -8.82 12.96
CA GLY A 299 6.69 -9.84 14.02
C GLY A 299 7.90 -9.78 14.96
N ILE A 300 8.87 -8.88 14.71
CA ILE A 300 10.05 -8.74 15.56
C ILE A 300 9.63 -8.11 16.90
N SER A 301 9.87 -8.83 18.00
CA SER A 301 9.30 -8.51 19.31
C SER A 301 9.62 -7.12 19.85
N ILE A 302 10.82 -6.59 19.58
CA ILE A 302 11.26 -5.28 20.08
C ILE A 302 10.77 -4.10 19.23
N LEU A 303 10.21 -4.36 18.04
CA LEU A 303 9.90 -3.30 17.07
C LEU A 303 8.86 -2.32 17.59
N GLU A 304 7.84 -2.79 18.31
CA GLU A 304 6.75 -1.93 18.77
C GLU A 304 7.25 -0.87 19.77
N GLU A 305 8.01 -1.29 20.78
CA GLU A 305 8.60 -0.39 21.79
C GLU A 305 9.65 0.53 21.18
N LEU A 306 10.52 0.01 20.29
CA LEU A 306 11.53 0.82 19.62
C LEU A 306 10.89 1.90 18.72
N ALA A 307 9.83 1.56 17.98
CA ALA A 307 9.10 2.53 17.16
C ALA A 307 8.45 3.62 18.01
N LYS A 308 7.92 3.25 19.19
CA LYS A 308 7.34 4.21 20.13
C LYS A 308 8.37 5.21 20.66
N SER A 309 9.55 4.73 21.07
CA SER A 309 10.63 5.59 21.54
C SER A 309 11.22 6.46 20.43
N SER A 310 11.49 5.89 19.26
CA SER A 310 12.20 6.58 18.18
C SER A 310 11.35 7.65 17.49
N LEU A 311 10.03 7.41 17.35
CA LEU A 311 9.13 8.33 16.65
C LEU A 311 8.38 9.30 17.58
N SER A 312 8.49 9.12 18.91
CA SER A 312 7.64 9.84 19.88
C SER A 312 6.15 9.71 19.59
N LEU A 313 5.70 8.54 19.12
CA LEU A 313 4.32 8.24 18.76
C LEU A 313 3.84 6.97 19.48
N PRO A 314 2.53 6.81 19.75
CA PRO A 314 1.99 5.49 20.05
C PRO A 314 2.38 4.50 18.95
N SER A 315 2.64 3.26 19.30
CA SER A 315 3.02 2.21 18.36
C SER A 315 2.21 0.95 18.63
N ARG A 316 1.83 0.24 17.58
CA ARG A 316 1.18 -1.07 17.68
C ARG A 316 1.41 -1.92 16.43
N VAL A 317 1.50 -3.23 16.59
CA VAL A 317 1.37 -4.16 15.46
C VAL A 317 -0.10 -4.26 15.02
N ALA A 318 -0.33 -4.30 13.71
CA ALA A 318 -1.66 -4.43 13.13
C ALA A 318 -2.26 -5.80 13.45
N SER A 319 -3.45 -5.80 14.04
CA SER A 319 -4.32 -6.96 14.09
C SER A 319 -5.32 -6.91 12.93
N MET A 320 -5.57 -8.06 12.30
CA MET A 320 -6.58 -8.19 11.26
C MET A 320 -7.73 -9.05 11.79
N ASN A 321 -8.96 -8.55 11.61
CA ASN A 321 -10.17 -9.31 11.90
C ASN A 321 -10.56 -10.10 10.66
N TRP A 322 -10.45 -11.42 10.74
CA TRP A 322 -10.80 -12.35 9.68
C TRP A 322 -12.19 -12.91 9.93
N SER A 323 -13.05 -12.93 8.90
CA SER A 323 -14.28 -13.74 8.91
C SER A 323 -14.11 -14.92 7.94
N GLY A 324 -14.45 -16.14 8.38
CA GLY A 324 -14.43 -17.33 7.53
C GLY A 324 -13.80 -18.56 8.19
N GLY A 325 -14.36 -19.74 7.89
CA GLY A 325 -14.07 -21.04 8.51
C GLY A 325 -12.71 -21.67 8.21
N MET A 326 -11.65 -20.86 8.02
CA MET A 326 -10.28 -21.38 8.11
C MET A 326 -10.04 -21.84 9.55
N ARG A 327 -9.62 -23.10 9.70
CA ARG A 327 -9.38 -23.73 11.02
C ARG A 327 -8.34 -23.01 11.87
N GLU A 328 -7.52 -22.16 11.26
CA GLU A 328 -6.58 -21.28 11.96
C GLU A 328 -6.68 -19.87 11.38
N PRO A 329 -6.86 -18.82 12.23
CA PRO A 329 -6.77 -17.46 11.76
C PRO A 329 -5.37 -17.21 11.22
N ILE A 330 -5.27 -16.65 10.01
CA ILE A 330 -4.01 -16.14 9.47
C ILE A 330 -3.62 -14.93 10.35
N LYS A 331 -2.87 -15.18 11.43
CA LYS A 331 -2.40 -14.14 12.35
C LYS A 331 -1.25 -13.30 11.78
N ASP A 332 -0.80 -13.62 10.56
CA ASP A 332 0.36 -13.03 9.95
C ASP A 332 -0.01 -11.73 9.21
N ALA A 333 0.55 -10.62 9.69
CA ALA A 333 0.44 -9.28 9.11
C ALA A 333 0.95 -9.21 7.65
N SER A 334 1.69 -10.21 7.17
CA SER A 334 2.11 -10.35 5.77
C SER A 334 0.94 -10.41 4.77
N TRP A 335 -0.25 -10.83 5.21
CA TRP A 335 -1.43 -10.95 4.34
C TRP A 335 -2.27 -9.67 4.21
N SER A 336 -1.90 -8.59 4.91
CA SER A 336 -2.69 -7.35 4.97
C SER A 336 -2.95 -6.74 3.59
N VAL A 337 -1.94 -6.73 2.71
CA VAL A 337 -2.06 -6.18 1.36
C VAL A 337 -3.11 -6.94 0.55
N VAL A 338 -2.98 -8.27 0.47
CA VAL A 338 -3.87 -9.10 -0.36
C VAL A 338 -5.29 -9.17 0.21
N TYR A 339 -5.44 -9.12 1.54
CA TYR A 339 -6.76 -9.01 2.16
C TYR A 339 -7.42 -7.66 1.87
N GLY A 340 -6.63 -6.58 1.89
CA GLY A 340 -7.05 -5.25 1.42
C GLY A 340 -7.51 -5.24 -0.03
N LEU A 341 -6.80 -5.93 -0.94
CA LEU A 341 -7.21 -6.07 -2.33
C LEU A 341 -8.55 -6.80 -2.47
N CYS A 342 -8.77 -7.89 -1.72
CA CYS A 342 -10.04 -8.59 -1.70
C CYS A 342 -11.18 -7.67 -1.24
N ARG A 343 -10.96 -6.85 -0.21
CA ARG A 343 -11.94 -5.86 0.24
C ARG A 343 -12.27 -4.83 -0.85
N ILE A 344 -11.27 -4.35 -1.60
CA ILE A 344 -11.48 -3.43 -2.74
C ILE A 344 -12.30 -4.08 -3.84
N GLY A 345 -11.96 -5.33 -4.20
CA GLY A 345 -12.65 -6.05 -5.26
C GLY A 345 -14.13 -6.27 -4.97
N LEU A 346 -14.47 -6.53 -3.71
CA LEU A 346 -15.86 -6.72 -3.26
C LEU A 346 -16.62 -5.42 -3.01
N SER A 347 -15.94 -4.34 -2.62
CA SER A 347 -16.59 -3.05 -2.33
C SER A 347 -16.96 -2.23 -3.57
N GLN A 348 -16.62 -2.68 -4.78
CA GLN A 348 -16.97 -1.96 -6.02
C GLN A 348 -18.48 -1.96 -6.35
N GLU A 349 -19.32 -2.61 -5.53
CA GLU A 349 -20.77 -2.43 -5.58
C GLU A 349 -21.25 -1.17 -4.82
N ASP A 350 -20.43 -0.55 -3.94
CA ASP A 350 -20.80 0.60 -3.10
C ASP A 350 -19.81 1.79 -3.30
N GLU A 351 -19.90 2.45 -4.45
CA GLU A 351 -18.90 3.39 -5.02
C GLU A 351 -18.70 4.75 -4.29
N GLU A 352 -19.25 5.01 -3.09
CA GLU A 352 -19.19 6.36 -2.49
C GLU A 352 -18.52 6.52 -1.11
N SER A 353 -18.17 5.45 -0.37
CA SER A 353 -17.94 5.62 1.08
C SER A 353 -16.67 5.02 1.71
N THR A 354 -15.97 4.10 1.05
CA THR A 354 -14.93 3.30 1.75
C THR A 354 -13.53 3.91 1.68
N LEU A 355 -13.30 4.78 0.71
CA LEU A 355 -12.13 5.65 0.58
C LEU A 355 -12.67 6.97 0.04
N GLY A 356 -12.30 8.12 0.59
CA GLY A 356 -12.53 9.43 -0.07
C GLY A 356 -11.73 9.58 -1.38
N VAL A 357 -11.44 8.45 -2.04
CA VAL A 357 -10.67 8.30 -3.24
C VAL A 357 -11.67 7.90 -4.32
N GLY A 358 -11.86 8.74 -5.32
CA GLY A 358 -12.52 8.35 -6.57
C GLY A 358 -11.67 7.31 -7.30
N ILE A 359 -11.71 6.06 -6.85
CA ILE A 359 -11.07 4.92 -7.50
C ILE A 359 -12.05 4.29 -8.52
N ALA A 360 -12.46 5.03 -9.54
CA ALA A 360 -13.08 4.53 -10.78
C ALA A 360 -13.59 5.75 -11.56
N LYS A 361 -13.06 6.13 -12.73
CA LYS A 361 -13.31 5.47 -14.03
C LYS A 361 -12.08 5.44 -14.96
N LYS A 362 -11.04 6.24 -14.70
CA LYS A 362 -9.89 6.40 -15.64
C LYS A 362 -8.98 5.16 -15.68
N ALA A 363 -8.73 4.47 -14.56
CA ALA A 363 -7.80 3.33 -14.51
C ALA A 363 -8.22 2.12 -15.38
N ARG A 364 -9.51 1.77 -15.41
CA ARG A 364 -10.07 0.71 -16.29
C ARG A 364 -9.92 1.05 -17.78
N GLY A 365 -10.13 2.31 -18.15
CA GLY A 365 -9.93 2.78 -19.53
C GLY A 365 -8.47 2.75 -19.96
N THR A 366 -7.56 3.13 -19.07
CA THR A 366 -6.11 3.17 -19.37
C THR A 366 -5.48 1.78 -19.47
N ILE A 367 -5.88 0.81 -18.63
CA ILE A 367 -5.41 -0.59 -18.75
C ILE A 367 -5.87 -1.21 -20.07
N ARG A 368 -7.15 -1.01 -20.46
CA ARG A 368 -7.68 -1.49 -21.74
C ARG A 368 -6.99 -0.85 -22.96
N ASN A 369 -6.55 0.41 -22.85
CA ASN A 369 -5.83 1.10 -23.92
C ASN A 369 -4.38 0.62 -24.08
N LEU A 370 -3.71 0.18 -23.01
CA LEU A 370 -2.39 -0.45 -23.07
C LEU A 370 -2.42 -1.73 -23.92
N ILE A 371 -3.44 -2.58 -23.71
CA ILE A 371 -3.64 -3.82 -24.48
C ILE A 371 -3.90 -3.52 -25.97
N ARG A 372 -4.65 -2.45 -26.27
CA ARG A 372 -4.96 -2.06 -27.66
C ARG A 372 -3.80 -1.43 -28.42
N GLN A 373 -2.82 -0.83 -27.74
CA GLN A 373 -1.65 -0.24 -28.39
C GLN A 373 -0.52 -1.25 -28.65
N LEU A 374 -0.66 -2.49 -28.16
CA LEU A 374 0.36 -3.55 -28.25
C LEU A 374 -0.11 -4.78 -29.06
N LEU A 375 -1.34 -4.79 -29.56
CA LEU A 375 -1.80 -5.75 -30.56
C LEU A 375 -1.50 -5.17 -31.96
N PRO A 376 -0.89 -5.94 -32.88
CA PRO A 376 -0.63 -5.49 -34.26
C PRO A 376 -1.90 -5.22 -35.06
#